data_AF-A0A536FK17-F1
#
_entry.id   AF-A0A536FK17-F1
#
_cell.length_a   1.000
_cell.length_b   1.000
_cell.length_c   1.000
_cell.angle_alpha   90.00
_cell.angle_beta   90.00
_cell.angle_gamma   90.00
#
_symmetry.space_group_name_H-M   'P 1'
#
loop_
_entity.id
_entity.type
_entity.pdbx_description
1 polymer ?
#
loop_
_entity_poly.entity_id
_entity_poly.type
_entity_poly.pdbx_seq_one_letter_code
_entity_poly.pdbx_strand_id
1 'polypeptide(L)'
;MNTAPDYSATYVVLRTDRSDGLAGHGLTFTIGRGNEIVVAAANALRPLIVGQTLERIASDMGAFWRQITGDSQLRWIGPEKGAIHLATAAVVNAVW
;
A
#
# COMPACT_ATOMS: atom_id res chain seq x y z
N MET A 1 10.33 -13.63 -21.30
CA MET A 1 10.25 -14.16 -19.92
C MET A 1 11.44 -13.60 -19.17
N ASN A 2 11.29 -13.16 -17.91
CA ASN A 2 12.40 -12.57 -17.15
C ASN A 2 13.47 -13.64 -16.89
N THR A 3 14.71 -13.37 -17.31
CA THR A 3 15.77 -14.37 -17.43
C THR A 3 16.51 -14.66 -16.11
N ALA A 4 16.33 -13.82 -15.08
CA ALA A 4 16.94 -13.96 -13.77
C ALA A 4 16.09 -13.25 -12.68
N PRO A 5 14.91 -13.78 -12.32
CA PRO A 5 14.09 -13.17 -11.29
C PRO A 5 14.62 -13.47 -9.89
N ASP A 6 14.63 -12.46 -9.02
CA ASP A 6 14.83 -12.63 -7.58
C ASP A 6 13.52 -12.27 -6.87
N TYR A 7 12.70 -13.27 -6.57
CA TYR A 7 11.33 -13.06 -6.11
C TYR A 7 11.32 -12.25 -4.81
N SER A 8 10.72 -11.07 -4.91
CA SER A 8 10.77 -10.06 -3.86
C SER A 8 9.36 -9.57 -3.54
N ALA A 9 9.19 -9.10 -2.31
CA ALA A 9 7.94 -8.52 -1.86
C ALA A 9 8.21 -7.14 -1.26
N THR A 10 7.37 -6.18 -1.63
CA THR A 10 7.14 -5.01 -0.80
C THR A 10 6.03 -5.39 0.16
N TYR A 11 6.41 -5.72 1.40
CA TYR A 11 5.51 -6.20 2.44
C TYR A 11 5.08 -5.05 3.35
N VAL A 12 3.77 -4.89 3.54
CA VAL A 12 3.15 -3.84 4.36
C VAL A 12 2.42 -4.49 5.53
N VAL A 13 2.65 -3.94 6.72
CA VAL A 13 1.90 -4.28 7.93
C VAL A 13 1.26 -3.02 8.48
N LEU A 14 -0.07 -2.99 8.52
CA LEU A 14 -0.85 -1.94 9.16
C LEU A 14 -1.15 -2.38 10.60
N ARG A 15 -0.49 -1.74 11.57
CA ARG A 15 -0.70 -2.04 12.99
C ARG A 15 -1.82 -1.17 13.54
N THR A 16 -2.69 -1.78 14.33
CA THR A 16 -3.65 -1.04 15.17
C THR A 16 -3.08 -0.84 16.57
N ASP A 17 -3.74 0.01 17.36
CA ASP A 17 -3.47 0.24 18.77
C ASP A 17 -4.20 -0.77 19.70
N ARG A 18 -4.88 -1.77 19.12
CA ARG A 18 -5.58 -2.79 19.90
C ARG A 18 -4.61 -3.67 20.67
N SER A 19 -4.95 -3.97 21.92
CA SER A 19 -4.14 -4.80 22.82
C SER A 19 -4.02 -6.27 22.41
N ASP A 20 -4.92 -6.76 21.56
CA ASP A 20 -4.86 -8.12 20.99
C ASP A 20 -3.89 -8.25 19.81
N GLY A 21 -3.25 -7.14 19.40
CA GLY A 21 -2.25 -7.13 18.34
C GLY A 21 -2.82 -7.23 16.93
N LEU A 22 -4.11 -6.89 16.73
CA LEU A 22 -4.72 -6.87 15.40
C LEU A 22 -3.88 -6.05 14.42
N ALA A 23 -3.49 -6.68 13.32
CA ALA A 23 -2.71 -6.07 12.25
C ALA A 23 -3.18 -6.58 10.89
N GLY A 24 -3.16 -5.69 9.92
CA GLY A 24 -3.46 -5.97 8.53
C GLY A 24 -2.19 -6.23 7.73
N HIS A 25 -2.18 -7.24 6.86
CA HIS A 25 -0.98 -7.69 6.15
C HIS A 25 -1.24 -7.69 4.65
N GLY A 26 -0.41 -6.99 3.89
CA GLY A 26 -0.52 -6.91 2.45
C GLY A 26 0.84 -6.89 1.78
N LEU A 27 0.88 -7.28 0.51
CA LEU A 27 2.09 -7.24 -0.27
C LEU A 27 1.82 -6.91 -1.72
N THR A 28 2.87 -6.48 -2.41
CA THR A 28 2.93 -6.49 -3.86
C THR A 28 4.23 -7.15 -4.31
N PHE A 29 4.16 -7.86 -5.43
CA PHE A 29 5.23 -8.71 -5.93
C PHE A 29 6.14 -7.96 -6.89
N THR A 30 7.44 -8.16 -6.74
CA THR A 30 8.48 -7.72 -7.66
C THR A 30 9.51 -8.83 -7.88
N ILE A 31 10.47 -8.62 -8.78
CA ILE A 31 11.45 -9.64 -9.19
C ILE A 31 12.91 -9.23 -8.92
N GLY A 32 13.16 -8.44 -7.87
CA GLY A 32 14.49 -8.12 -7.38
C GLY A 32 14.74 -6.61 -7.32
N ARG A 33 15.73 -6.13 -8.09
CA ARG A 33 16.08 -4.70 -8.19
C ARG A 33 14.83 -3.85 -8.51
N GLY A 34 14.65 -2.75 -7.79
CA GLY A 34 13.49 -1.88 -7.88
C GLY A 34 12.40 -2.17 -6.83
N ASN A 35 12.51 -3.26 -6.07
CA ASN A 35 11.61 -3.50 -4.93
C ASN A 35 11.69 -2.36 -3.90
N GLU A 36 12.89 -1.80 -3.69
CA GLU A 36 13.12 -0.67 -2.80
C GLU A 36 12.37 0.60 -3.22
N ILE A 37 12.13 0.78 -4.53
CA ILE A 37 11.34 1.91 -5.06
C ILE A 37 9.86 1.74 -4.68
N VAL A 38 9.35 0.51 -4.75
CA VAL A 38 7.97 0.19 -4.36
C VAL A 38 7.80 0.30 -2.84
N VAL A 39 8.79 -0.09 -2.04
CA VAL A 39 8.83 0.17 -0.59
C VAL A 39 8.80 1.67 -0.29
N ALA A 40 9.59 2.48 -1.00
CA ALA A 40 9.58 3.93 -0.84
C ALA A 40 8.21 4.53 -1.18
N ALA A 41 7.57 4.05 -2.25
CA ALA A 41 6.22 4.45 -2.61
C ALA A 41 5.17 4.06 -1.54
N ALA A 42 5.29 2.88 -0.93
CA ALA A 42 4.42 2.47 0.18
C ALA A 42 4.58 3.39 1.41
N ASN A 43 5.81 3.79 1.72
CA ASN A 43 6.08 4.76 2.78
C ASN A 43 5.52 6.15 2.46
N ALA A 44 5.50 6.57 1.20
CA ALA A 44 4.90 7.84 0.78
C ALA A 44 3.37 7.88 1.00
N LEU A 45 2.69 6.72 1.02
CA LEU A 45 1.26 6.62 1.34
C LEU A 45 0.96 6.72 2.84
N ARG A 46 1.96 6.59 3.72
CA ARG A 46 1.80 6.59 5.19
C ARG A 46 0.94 7.75 5.73
N PRO A 47 1.12 9.02 5.29
CA PRO A 47 0.33 10.15 5.79
C PRO A 47 -1.17 10.04 5.50
N LEU A 48 -1.57 9.24 4.51
CA LEU A 48 -2.97 9.03 4.14
C LEU A 48 -3.67 7.96 4.99
N ILE A 49 -2.90 7.17 5.76
CA ILE A 49 -3.37 5.97 6.48
C ILE A 49 -3.21 6.12 8.00
N VAL A 50 -2.05 6.60 8.46
CA VAL A 50 -1.77 6.67 9.91
C VAL A 50 -2.73 7.66 10.57
N GLY A 51 -3.36 7.23 11.66
CA GLY A 51 -4.35 8.00 12.40
C GLY A 51 -5.80 7.79 11.94
N GLN A 52 -6.03 7.01 10.88
CA GLN A 52 -7.38 6.54 10.54
C GLN A 52 -7.81 5.41 11.48
N THR A 53 -9.10 5.31 11.76
CA THR A 53 -9.67 4.16 12.48
C THR A 53 -10.08 3.07 11.50
N LEU A 54 -9.99 1.80 11.93
CA LEU A 54 -10.40 0.67 11.10
C LEU A 54 -11.90 0.73 10.80
N GLU A 55 -12.72 1.14 11.77
CA GLU A 55 -14.17 1.29 11.64
C GLU A 55 -14.54 2.31 10.56
N ARG A 56 -13.81 3.45 10.51
CA ARG A 56 -14.02 4.47 9.47
C ARG A 56 -13.73 3.90 8.10
N ILE A 57 -12.61 3.19 7.95
CA ILE A 57 -12.22 2.61 6.65
C ILE A 57 -13.23 1.56 6.22
N ALA A 58 -13.59 0.62 7.11
CA ALA A 58 -14.53 -0.46 6.85
C ALA A 58 -15.96 0.04 6.55
N SER A 59 -16.35 1.21 7.06
CA SER A 59 -17.68 1.78 6.81
C SER A 59 -17.90 2.24 5.36
N ASP A 60 -16.86 2.62 4.62
CA ASP A 60 -16.91 2.94 3.20
C ASP A 60 -15.54 2.72 2.53
N MET A 61 -15.32 1.48 2.08
CA MET A 61 -14.11 1.09 1.35
C MET A 61 -13.95 1.83 0.01
N GLY A 62 -15.05 2.30 -0.59
CA GLY A 62 -15.01 3.10 -1.81
C GLY A 62 -14.48 4.51 -1.55
N ALA A 63 -14.88 5.14 -0.45
CA ALA A 63 -14.32 6.42 -0.01
C ALA A 63 -12.84 6.28 0.36
N PHE A 64 -12.46 5.20 1.05
CA PHE A 64 -11.06 4.89 1.32
C PHE A 64 -10.24 4.76 0.03
N TRP A 65 -10.74 4.01 -0.97
CA TRP A 65 -10.09 3.90 -2.28
C TRP A 65 -9.92 5.26 -2.96
N ARG A 66 -10.97 6.09 -2.99
CA ARG A 66 -10.91 7.44 -3.57
C ARG A 66 -9.92 8.35 -2.83
N GLN A 67 -9.81 8.23 -1.50
CA GLN A 67 -8.85 9.00 -0.71
C GLN A 67 -7.41 8.59 -1.06
N ILE A 68 -7.09 7.30 -1.00
CA ILE A 68 -5.71 6.81 -1.19
C ILE A 68 -5.22 6.96 -2.64
N THR A 69 -6.12 6.85 -3.62
CA THR A 69 -5.80 7.04 -5.05
C THR A 69 -6.03 8.46 -5.56
N GLY A 70 -6.58 9.34 -4.71
CA GLY A 70 -7.01 10.69 -5.05
C GLY A 70 -6.00 11.80 -4.76
N ASP A 71 -4.95 11.52 -3.99
CA ASP A 71 -3.90 12.51 -3.70
C ASP A 71 -3.24 12.97 -5.00
N SER A 72 -3.39 14.25 -5.34
CA SER A 72 -2.98 14.78 -6.65
C SER A 72 -1.47 14.70 -6.88
N GLN A 73 -0.65 14.82 -5.84
CA GLN A 73 0.80 14.76 -5.95
C GLN A 73 1.28 13.32 -6.12
N LEU A 74 0.71 12.38 -5.36
CA LEU A 74 1.02 10.95 -5.52
C LEU A 74 0.42 10.37 -6.81
N ARG A 75 -0.70 10.89 -7.31
CA ARG A 75 -1.22 10.55 -8.64
C ARG A 75 -0.27 10.95 -9.76
N TRP A 76 0.49 12.03 -9.59
CA TRP A 76 1.41 12.53 -10.61
C TRP A 76 2.54 11.54 -10.96
N ILE A 77 2.89 10.64 -10.03
CA ILE A 77 3.89 9.57 -10.25
C ILE A 77 3.29 8.24 -10.74
N GLY A 78 2.00 8.21 -11.09
CA GLY A 78 1.31 7.10 -11.75
C GLY A 78 0.65 7.57 -13.05
N PRO A 79 -0.61 8.06 -13.02
CA PRO A 79 -1.68 7.69 -12.08
C PRO A 79 -2.14 6.25 -12.33
N GLU A 80 -2.57 5.56 -11.28
CA GLU A 80 -3.17 4.21 -11.35
C GLU A 80 -2.32 3.18 -12.12
N LYS A 81 -0.99 3.33 -12.04
CA LYS A 81 0.01 2.43 -12.64
C LYS A 81 1.36 2.54 -11.92
N GLY A 82 2.26 1.61 -12.24
CA GLY A 82 3.66 1.67 -11.81
C GLY A 82 3.86 1.52 -10.30
N ALA A 83 5.01 1.98 -9.80
CA ALA A 83 5.43 1.77 -8.41
C ALA A 83 4.43 2.30 -7.38
N ILE A 84 3.85 3.49 -7.62
CA ILE A 84 2.88 4.07 -6.69
C ILE A 84 1.62 3.22 -6.57
N HIS A 85 1.12 2.66 -7.68
CA HIS A 85 -0.10 1.87 -7.66
C HIS A 85 0.14 0.42 -7.20
N LEU A 86 1.33 -0.13 -7.44
CA LEU A 86 1.76 -1.38 -6.79
C LEU A 86 1.80 -1.22 -5.26
N ALA A 87 2.35 -0.10 -4.77
CA ALA A 87 2.35 0.23 -3.36
C ALA A 87 0.93 0.44 -2.81
N THR A 88 0.05 1.13 -3.55
CA THR A 88 -1.37 1.25 -3.20
C THR A 88 -2.01 -0.12 -3.03
N ALA A 89 -1.76 -1.06 -3.94
CA ALA A 89 -2.31 -2.42 -3.84
C ALA A 89 -1.85 -3.14 -2.56
N ALA A 90 -0.57 -3.03 -2.20
CA ALA A 90 -0.07 -3.61 -0.95
C ALA A 90 -0.77 -3.02 0.29
N VAL A 91 -1.00 -1.70 0.32
CA VAL A 91 -1.68 -1.02 1.43
C VAL A 91 -3.17 -1.37 1.48
N VAL A 92 -3.87 -1.31 0.35
CA VAL A 92 -5.31 -1.61 0.28
C VAL A 92 -5.59 -3.07 0.64
N ASN A 93 -4.76 -4.00 0.17
CA ASN A 93 -4.88 -5.41 0.55
C ASN A 93 -4.52 -5.66 2.02
N ALA A 94 -3.70 -4.79 2.64
CA ALA A 94 -3.46 -4.88 4.08
C ALA A 94 -4.67 -4.39 4.90
N VAL A 95 -5.60 -3.63 4.31
CA VAL A 95 -6.82 -3.17 4.99
C VAL A 95 -7.95 -4.21 4.89
N TRP A 96 -8.05 -4.89 3.74
CA TRP A 96 -9.06 -5.93 3.46
C TRP A 96 -8.80 -7.23 4.24
#